data_AF-A0A6G0U6G5-F1
#
_entry.id   AF-A0A6G0U6G5-F1
#
_cell.length_a   1.000
_cell.length_b   1.000
_cell.length_c   1.000
_cell.angle_alpha   90.00
_cell.angle_beta   90.00
_cell.angle_gamma   90.00
#
_symmetry.space_group_name_H-M   'P 1'
#
loop_
_entity.id
_entity.type
_entity.pdbx_description
1 polymer ?
#
loop_
_entity_poly.entity_id
_entity_poly.type
_entity_poly.pdbx_seq_one_letter_code
_entity_poly.pdbx_strand_id
1 'polypeptide(L)'
;MMNMKHYTINPFYTSLFLVIISAVYVSSISFFSIDGKLYLNTEFEIIFGGREVLNTNGFRITGLKSCRRLTADEKLIIKKKKNTYDIQREKERKQRDEERERERIQREKERQIREAEREMKRRERERERRMREEERVKERLMREEERVKERLMREEERIKRDSERQREQHKREGDRQRKKQRREIELKQREVEREMEQKKREEDRQREQQRRAMELKQREKNREMERRKYEKGGKMD
;
A
#
# COMPACT_ATOMS: atom_id res chain seq x y z
N MET A 1 59.40 -39.62 61.28
CA MET A 1 59.03 -38.83 60.10
C MET A 1 57.99 -37.80 60.52
N MET A 2 58.34 -36.51 60.55
CA MET A 2 57.39 -35.44 60.86
C MET A 2 56.78 -34.91 59.57
N ASN A 3 55.46 -35.09 59.41
CA ASN A 3 54.67 -34.51 58.33
C ASN A 3 54.61 -32.98 58.50
N MET A 4 55.44 -32.25 57.76
CA MET A 4 55.30 -30.80 57.67
C MET A 4 54.16 -30.44 56.71
N LYS A 5 53.02 -30.03 57.28
CA LYS A 5 51.88 -29.51 56.54
C LYS A 5 52.28 -28.19 55.87
N HIS A 6 52.29 -28.18 54.54
CA HIS A 6 52.54 -26.98 53.74
C HIS A 6 51.23 -26.19 53.64
N TYR A 7 51.12 -25.11 54.41
CA TYR A 7 49.99 -24.19 54.29
C TYR A 7 50.23 -23.27 53.08
N THR A 8 49.42 -23.42 52.04
CA THR A 8 49.42 -22.51 50.89
C THR A 8 48.61 -21.28 51.28
N ILE A 9 49.29 -20.16 51.57
CA ILE A 9 48.63 -18.88 51.84
C ILE A 9 48.04 -18.38 50.52
N ASN A 10 46.74 -18.08 50.51
CA ASN A 10 46.05 -17.64 49.31
C ASN A 10 46.60 -16.27 48.85
N PRO A 11 47.05 -16.14 47.58
CA PRO A 11 47.68 -14.92 47.05
C PRO A 11 46.77 -13.68 47.04
N PHE A 12 45.45 -13.84 47.20
CA PHE A 12 44.54 -12.70 47.39
C PHE A 12 44.75 -11.98 48.72
N TYR A 13 45.12 -12.68 49.80
CA TYR A 13 45.37 -12.04 51.09
C TYR A 13 46.70 -11.29 51.10
N THR A 14 47.72 -11.81 50.42
CA THR A 14 49.03 -11.14 50.32
C THR A 14 48.94 -9.88 49.46
N SER A 15 48.20 -9.91 48.35
CA SER A 15 47.96 -8.72 47.52
C SER A 15 47.13 -7.66 48.24
N LEU A 16 46.05 -8.03 48.92
CA LEU A 16 45.27 -7.09 49.73
C LEU A 16 46.09 -6.46 50.86
N PHE A 17 46.92 -7.27 51.54
CA PHE A 17 47.82 -6.78 52.59
C PHE A 17 48.86 -5.79 52.05
N LEU A 18 49.43 -6.05 50.87
CA LEU A 18 50.34 -5.12 50.21
C LEU A 18 49.65 -3.82 49.78
N VAL A 19 48.39 -3.87 49.31
CA VAL A 19 47.60 -2.68 48.99
C VAL A 19 47.34 -1.85 50.25
N ILE A 20 47.00 -2.49 51.37
CA ILE A 20 46.79 -1.82 52.65
C ILE A 20 48.10 -1.18 53.15
N ILE A 21 49.22 -1.92 53.15
CA ILE A 21 50.53 -1.37 53.55
C ILE A 21 50.91 -0.20 52.64
N SER A 22 50.72 -0.34 51.32
CA SER A 22 51.04 0.73 50.37
C SER A 22 50.16 1.95 50.59
N ALA A 23 48.86 1.78 50.84
CA ALA A 23 47.95 2.87 51.15
C ALA A 23 48.34 3.61 52.45
N VAL A 24 48.73 2.88 53.50
CA VAL A 24 49.22 3.45 54.76
C VAL A 24 50.56 4.17 54.55
N TYR A 25 51.47 3.58 53.77
CA TYR A 25 52.79 4.16 53.48
C TYR A 25 52.66 5.46 52.67
N VAL A 26 51.83 5.47 51.63
CA VAL A 26 51.54 6.68 50.84
C VAL A 26 50.83 7.73 51.70
N SER A 27 49.95 7.32 52.63
CA SER A 27 49.31 8.25 53.57
C SER A 27 50.29 8.91 54.55
N SER A 28 51.44 8.29 54.80
CA SER A 28 52.45 8.76 55.75
C SER A 28 53.37 9.84 55.16
N ILE A 29 53.32 10.06 53.85
CA ILE A 29 54.12 11.07 53.14
C ILE A 29 53.16 12.07 52.48
N SER A 30 52.96 13.22 53.13
CA SER A 30 52.11 14.31 52.66
C SER A 30 52.96 15.50 52.26
N PHE A 31 53.11 15.69 50.96
CA PHE A 31 53.58 16.95 50.37
C PHE A 31 52.38 17.84 50.10
N PHE A 32 52.47 19.09 50.51
CA PHE A 32 51.46 20.09 50.17
C PHE A 32 52.11 21.46 50.04
N SER A 33 51.53 22.30 49.17
CA SER A 33 52.00 23.66 48.96
C SER A 33 51.01 24.65 49.54
N ILE A 34 51.52 25.63 50.29
CA ILE A 34 50.75 26.75 50.82
C ILE A 34 51.57 28.00 50.57
N ASP A 35 50.95 29.04 50.00
CA ASP A 35 51.59 30.32 49.71
C ASP A 35 52.89 30.19 48.86
N GLY A 36 52.92 29.24 47.92
CA GLY A 36 54.07 28.97 47.04
C GLY A 36 55.24 28.25 47.71
N LYS A 37 55.14 27.94 49.01
CA LYS A 37 56.11 27.13 49.75
C LYS A 37 55.67 25.68 49.79
N LEU A 38 56.62 24.76 49.85
CA LEU A 38 56.35 23.32 49.90
C LEU A 38 56.69 22.76 51.28
N TYR A 39 55.77 21.99 51.84
CA TYR A 39 55.89 21.42 53.16
C TYR A 39 55.77 19.90 53.11
N LEU A 40 56.61 19.22 53.88
CA LEU A 40 56.57 17.79 54.09
C LEU A 40 56.02 17.50 55.49
N ASN A 41 54.94 16.71 55.56
CA ASN A 41 54.35 16.20 56.80
C ASN A 41 54.06 17.27 57.86
N THR A 42 53.86 18.54 57.48
CA THR A 42 53.73 19.69 58.40
C THR A 42 54.95 19.91 59.30
N GLU A 43 56.07 19.23 59.05
CA GLU A 43 57.25 19.25 59.92
C GLU A 43 58.44 19.97 59.30
N PHE A 44 58.58 19.89 57.98
CA PHE A 44 59.69 20.48 57.24
C PHE A 44 59.16 21.39 56.14
N GLU A 45 59.81 22.54 55.97
CA GLU A 45 59.74 23.37 54.78
C GLU A 45 60.87 22.95 53.86
N ILE A 46 60.54 22.60 52.61
CA ILE A 46 61.49 22.05 51.65
C ILE A 46 61.45 22.86 50.35
N ILE A 47 62.62 23.05 49.76
CA ILE A 47 62.77 23.69 48.45
C ILE A 47 63.62 22.77 47.59
N PHE A 48 63.13 22.41 46.40
CA PHE A 48 63.84 21.56 45.45
C PHE A 48 64.82 22.36 44.57
N GLY A 49 65.82 21.70 44.00
CA GLY A 49 66.76 22.29 43.03
C GLY A 49 68.20 22.46 43.54
N GLY A 50 68.66 21.59 44.42
CA GLY A 50 70.03 21.59 44.92
C GLY A 50 70.61 20.20 45.14
N ARG A 51 71.61 20.09 46.01
CA ARG A 51 72.32 18.82 46.30
C ARG A 51 72.11 18.32 47.73
N GLU A 52 71.28 19.00 48.53
CA GLU A 52 70.95 18.56 49.88
C GLU A 52 70.05 17.34 49.87
N VAL A 53 70.11 16.62 50.99
CA VAL A 53 69.38 15.37 51.20
C VAL A 53 68.76 15.38 52.59
N LEU A 54 67.45 15.17 52.66
CA LEU A 54 66.70 15.02 53.90
C LEU A 54 66.42 13.54 54.16
N ASN A 55 66.83 13.04 55.32
CA ASN A 55 66.52 11.70 55.79
C ASN A 55 65.46 11.79 56.90
N THR A 56 64.25 11.30 56.63
CA THR A 56 63.12 11.33 57.57
C THR A 56 62.43 9.97 57.60
N ASN A 57 62.31 9.37 58.78
CA ASN A 57 61.53 8.15 59.06
C ASN A 57 61.56 7.09 57.93
N GLY A 58 62.75 6.64 57.54
CA GLY A 58 62.93 5.57 56.54
C GLY A 58 62.80 6.01 55.08
N PHE A 59 62.62 7.30 54.81
CA PHE A 59 62.57 7.88 53.47
C PHE A 59 63.68 8.92 53.26
N ARG A 60 64.32 8.85 52.09
CA ARG A 60 65.44 9.72 51.70
C ARG A 60 65.00 10.61 50.54
N ILE A 61 64.92 11.91 50.80
CA ILE A 61 64.57 12.92 49.80
C ILE A 61 65.86 13.61 49.34
N THR A 62 66.25 13.41 48.09
CA THR A 62 67.44 14.02 47.49
C THR A 62 67.06 15.21 46.60
N GLY A 63 68.05 16.00 46.18
CA GLY A 63 67.83 17.09 45.22
C GLY A 63 67.27 18.37 45.84
N LEU A 64 67.37 18.52 47.17
CA LEU A 64 66.89 19.69 47.89
C LEU A 64 67.90 20.84 47.76
N LYS A 65 67.38 22.06 47.56
CA LYS A 65 68.14 23.31 47.65
C LYS A 65 68.26 23.78 49.09
N SER A 66 67.22 23.60 49.88
CA SER A 66 67.22 23.86 51.31
C SER A 66 66.15 23.04 52.00
N CYS A 67 66.46 22.57 53.21
CA CYS A 67 65.47 21.98 54.12
C CYS A 67 65.53 22.64 55.50
N ARG A 68 64.38 23.09 56.00
CA ARG A 68 64.26 23.69 57.35
C ARG A 68 63.19 22.97 58.16
N ARG A 69 63.52 22.58 59.39
CA ARG A 69 62.55 22.04 60.35
C ARG A 69 61.72 23.18 60.94
N LEU A 70 60.40 22.99 60.99
CA LEU A 70 59.47 23.97 61.54
C LEU A 70 59.46 23.94 63.07
N THR A 71 59.35 25.13 63.67
CA THR A 71 59.11 25.34 65.10
C THR A 71 57.67 24.95 65.49
N ALA A 72 57.40 24.75 66.79
CA ALA A 72 56.07 24.33 67.25
C ALA A 72 54.95 25.31 66.84
N ASP A 73 55.22 26.62 66.91
CA ASP A 73 54.27 27.66 66.51
C ASP A 73 54.03 27.65 64.99
N GLU A 74 55.09 27.51 64.19
CA GLU A 74 54.97 27.38 62.73
C GLU A 74 54.18 26.12 62.34
N LYS A 75 54.43 24.98 63.02
CA LYS A 75 53.66 23.75 62.78
C LYS A 75 52.16 23.98 63.03
N LEU A 76 51.80 24.69 64.10
CA LEU A 76 50.40 24.99 64.42
C LEU A 76 49.75 25.88 63.35
N ILE A 77 50.46 26.92 62.89
CA ILE A 77 49.99 27.82 61.82
C ILE A 77 49.79 27.05 60.51
N ILE A 78 50.77 26.25 60.10
CA ILE A 78 50.71 25.47 58.87
C ILE A 78 49.60 24.42 58.94
N LYS A 79 49.40 23.76 60.08
CA LYS A 79 48.31 22.81 60.28
C LYS A 79 46.94 23.47 60.12
N LYS A 80 46.75 24.67 60.67
CA LYS A 80 45.52 25.45 60.49
C LYS A 80 45.30 25.83 59.03
N LYS A 81 46.33 26.37 58.36
CA LYS A 81 46.27 26.74 56.93
C LYS A 81 45.97 25.53 56.03
N LYS A 82 46.60 24.39 56.29
CA LYS A 82 46.34 23.14 55.57
C LYS A 82 44.87 22.72 55.70
N ASN A 83 44.34 22.73 56.93
CA ASN A 83 42.94 22.36 57.17
C ASN A 83 41.97 23.29 56.43
N THR A 84 42.20 24.61 56.48
CA THR A 84 41.36 25.55 55.73
C THR A 84 41.43 25.34 54.21
N TYR A 85 42.63 25.04 53.69
CA TYR A 85 42.83 24.75 52.28
C TYR A 85 42.14 23.44 51.85
N ASP A 86 42.26 22.38 52.65
CA ASP A 86 41.61 21.10 52.38
C ASP A 86 40.08 21.23 52.38
N ILE A 87 39.51 22.01 53.31
CA ILE A 87 38.07 22.32 53.35
C ILE A 87 37.63 23.08 52.09
N GLN A 88 38.38 24.10 51.67
CA GLN A 88 38.07 24.86 50.45
C GLN A 88 38.13 23.97 49.20
N ARG A 89 39.17 23.14 49.11
CA ARG A 89 39.36 22.21 48.01
C ARG A 89 38.26 21.16 47.94
N GLU A 90 37.80 20.66 49.09
CA GLU A 90 36.67 19.72 49.13
C GLU A 90 35.37 20.39 48.67
N LYS A 91 35.11 21.63 49.09
CA LYS A 91 33.96 22.41 48.61
C LYS A 91 33.99 22.62 47.10
N GLU A 92 35.14 22.99 46.54
CA GLU A 92 35.30 23.18 45.10
C GLU A 92 35.06 21.86 44.33
N ARG A 93 35.57 20.74 44.85
CA ARG A 93 35.31 19.40 44.27
C ARG A 93 33.83 19.08 44.26
N LYS A 94 33.13 19.26 45.39
CA LYS A 94 31.68 19.03 45.47
C LYS A 94 30.90 19.89 44.49
N GLN A 95 31.22 21.18 44.39
CA GLN A 95 30.55 22.08 43.43
C GLN A 95 30.78 21.63 41.99
N ARG A 96 32.00 21.24 41.64
CA ARG A 96 32.33 20.75 40.29
C ARG A 96 31.60 19.44 39.96
N ASP A 97 31.46 18.55 40.93
CA ASP A 97 30.74 17.28 40.73
C ASP A 97 29.23 17.51 40.61
N GLU A 98 28.64 18.40 41.41
CA GLU A 98 27.23 18.81 41.29
C GLU A 98 26.94 19.48 39.94
N GLU A 99 27.83 20.34 39.44
CA GLU A 99 27.68 20.99 38.14
C GLU A 99 27.70 19.96 36.99
N ARG A 100 28.62 19.00 37.05
CA ARG A 100 28.69 17.89 36.09
C ARG A 100 27.44 17.02 36.12
N GLU A 101 26.88 16.77 37.30
CA GLU A 101 25.65 15.99 37.44
C GLU A 101 24.45 16.73 36.83
N ARG A 102 24.31 18.03 37.10
CA ARG A 102 23.27 18.87 36.48
C ARG A 102 23.39 18.88 34.95
N GLU A 103 24.60 19.02 34.43
CA GLU A 103 24.86 18.99 32.99
C GLU A 103 24.46 17.64 32.37
N ARG A 104 24.79 16.52 33.03
CA ARG A 104 24.38 15.18 32.58
C ARG A 104 22.86 15.04 32.51
N ILE A 105 22.15 15.44 33.57
CA ILE A 105 20.69 15.39 33.64
C ILE A 105 20.08 16.25 32.52
N GLN A 106 20.62 17.45 32.28
CA GLN A 106 20.11 18.34 31.25
C GLN A 106 20.30 17.75 29.84
N ARG A 107 21.48 17.20 29.54
CA ARG A 107 21.76 16.51 28.27
C ARG A 107 20.87 15.29 28.07
N GLU A 108 20.57 14.53 29.12
CA GLU A 108 19.69 13.37 29.04
C GLU A 108 18.24 13.77 28.76
N LYS A 109 17.72 14.80 29.44
CA LYS A 109 16.40 15.38 29.14
C LYS A 109 16.30 15.86 27.71
N GLU A 110 17.33 16.54 27.21
CA GLU A 110 17.35 17.02 25.82
C GLU A 110 17.35 15.86 24.81
N ARG A 111 18.08 14.78 25.09
CA ARG A 111 18.04 13.56 24.26
C ARG A 111 16.65 12.93 24.25
N GLN A 112 16.02 12.79 25.40
CA GLN A 112 14.66 12.23 25.49
C GLN A 112 13.65 13.07 24.69
N ILE A 113 13.72 14.40 24.77
CA ILE A 113 12.85 15.29 23.99
C ILE A 113 13.08 15.10 22.48
N ARG A 114 14.35 15.08 22.03
CA ARG A 114 14.67 14.86 20.60
C ARG A 114 14.23 13.49 20.10
N GLU A 115 14.31 12.45 20.93
CA GLU A 115 13.82 11.11 20.57
C GLU A 115 12.30 11.07 20.47
N ALA A 116 11.60 11.66 21.44
CA ALA A 116 10.14 11.77 21.42
C ALA A 116 9.64 12.54 20.18
N GLU A 117 10.30 13.64 19.83
CA GLU A 117 9.97 14.42 18.63
C GLU A 117 10.17 13.61 17.34
N ARG A 118 11.28 12.87 17.25
CA ARG A 118 11.55 11.96 16.11
C ARG A 118 10.51 10.86 16.01
N GLU A 119 10.08 10.29 17.13
CA GLU A 119 9.06 9.25 17.14
C GLU A 119 7.70 9.79 16.71
N MET A 120 7.29 10.96 17.23
CA MET A 120 6.06 11.62 16.81
C MET A 120 6.05 11.89 15.30
N LYS A 121 7.15 12.43 14.76
CA LYS A 121 7.30 12.67 13.32
C LYS A 121 7.25 11.38 12.48
N ARG A 122 7.77 10.27 13.01
CA ARG A 122 7.65 8.95 12.35
C ARG A 122 6.20 8.48 12.31
N ARG A 123 5.50 8.56 13.45
CA ARG A 123 4.07 8.17 13.55
C ARG A 123 3.19 9.01 12.63
N GLU A 124 3.44 10.32 12.55
CA GLU A 124 2.70 11.22 11.66
C GLU A 124 2.88 10.85 10.18
N ARG A 125 4.12 10.63 9.74
CA ARG A 125 4.42 10.17 8.37
C ARG A 125 3.80 8.82 8.06
N GLU A 126 3.75 7.92 9.03
CA GLU A 126 3.12 6.61 8.84
C GLU A 126 1.60 6.74 8.68
N ARG A 127 0.95 7.59 9.48
CA ARG A 127 -0.48 7.90 9.34
C ARG A 127 -0.78 8.53 7.98
N GLU A 128 0.03 9.48 7.54
CA GLU A 128 -0.11 10.12 6.22
C GLU A 128 0.01 9.09 5.08
N ARG A 129 0.97 8.16 5.18
CA ARG A 129 1.13 7.07 4.20
C ARG A 129 -0.10 6.17 4.15
N ARG A 130 -0.61 5.74 5.31
CA ARG A 130 -1.82 4.90 5.38
C ARG A 130 -3.03 5.60 4.78
N MET A 131 -3.25 6.88 5.10
CA MET A 131 -4.33 7.67 4.51
C MET A 131 -4.25 7.73 2.99
N ARG A 132 -3.05 7.99 2.43
CA ARG A 132 -2.85 8.00 0.97
C ARG A 132 -3.07 6.63 0.33
N GLU A 133 -2.69 5.55 1.01
CA GLU A 133 -2.96 4.20 0.52
C GLU A 133 -4.46 3.89 0.52
N GLU A 134 -5.18 4.24 1.58
CA GLU A 134 -6.64 4.12 1.66
C GLU A 134 -7.35 4.92 0.57
N GLU A 135 -6.92 6.16 0.30
CA GLU A 135 -7.45 6.97 -0.80
C GLU A 135 -7.22 6.31 -2.16
N ARG A 136 -6.01 5.80 -2.42
CA ARG A 136 -5.71 5.07 -3.67
C ARG A 136 -6.54 3.81 -3.82
N VAL A 137 -6.82 3.08 -2.74
CA VAL A 137 -7.68 1.90 -2.77
C VAL A 137 -9.12 2.29 -3.08
N LYS A 138 -9.65 3.32 -2.41
CA LYS A 138 -10.99 3.85 -2.71
C LYS A 138 -11.12 4.33 -4.15
N GLU A 139 -10.12 5.04 -4.68
CA GLU A 139 -10.10 5.48 -6.06
C GLU A 139 -10.12 4.29 -7.05
N ARG A 140 -9.35 3.24 -6.77
CA ARG A 140 -9.35 2.02 -7.60
C ARG A 140 -10.71 1.33 -7.60
N LEU A 141 -11.33 1.19 -6.42
CA LEU A 141 -12.67 0.59 -6.29
C LEU A 141 -13.71 1.39 -7.08
N MET A 142 -13.73 2.72 -6.96
CA MET A 142 -14.64 3.57 -7.71
C MET A 142 -14.48 3.42 -9.23
N ARG A 143 -13.23 3.38 -9.73
CA ARG A 143 -12.96 3.16 -11.16
C ARG A 143 -13.37 1.75 -11.62
N GLU A 144 -13.25 0.75 -10.75
CA GLU A 144 -13.66 -0.61 -11.06
C GLU A 144 -15.19 -0.74 -11.11
N GLU A 145 -15.90 -0.14 -10.14
CA GLU A 145 -17.37 -0.06 -10.16
C GLU A 145 -17.88 0.66 -11.42
N GLU A 146 -17.23 1.75 -11.83
CA GLU A 146 -17.59 2.48 -13.05
C GLU A 146 -17.42 1.60 -14.30
N ARG A 147 -16.30 0.86 -14.40
CA ARG A 147 -16.07 -0.09 -15.51
C ARG A 147 -17.11 -1.21 -15.54
N VAL A 148 -17.52 -1.72 -14.37
CA VAL A 148 -18.56 -2.75 -14.29
C VAL A 148 -19.90 -2.20 -14.75
N LYS A 149 -20.29 -1.01 -14.27
CA LYS A 149 -21.51 -0.32 -14.72
C LYS A 149 -21.51 -0.07 -16.23
N GLU A 150 -20.39 0.38 -16.78
CA GLU A 150 -20.26 0.60 -18.22
C GLU A 150 -20.43 -0.71 -19.02
N ARG A 151 -19.83 -1.82 -18.55
CA ARG A 151 -20.00 -3.13 -19.18
C ARG A 151 -21.45 -3.59 -19.17
N LEU A 152 -22.14 -3.44 -18.04
CA LEU A 152 -23.56 -3.79 -17.90
C LEU A 152 -24.43 -2.98 -18.87
N MET A 153 -24.22 -1.66 -18.94
CA MET A 153 -24.94 -0.79 -19.88
C MET A 153 -24.74 -1.22 -21.33
N ARG A 154 -23.49 -1.55 -21.72
CA ARG A 154 -23.19 -2.03 -23.07
C ARG A 154 -23.83 -3.40 -23.36
N GLU A 155 -23.93 -4.26 -22.38
CA GLU A 155 -24.55 -5.58 -22.50
C GLU A 155 -26.08 -5.47 -22.64
N GLU A 156 -26.72 -4.65 -21.81
CA GLU A 156 -28.16 -4.35 -21.93
C GLU A 156 -28.49 -3.76 -23.30
N GLU A 157 -27.65 -2.85 -23.81
CA GLU A 157 -27.84 -2.26 -25.13
C GLU A 157 -27.73 -3.32 -26.25
N ARG A 158 -26.79 -4.26 -26.14
CA ARG A 158 -26.68 -5.38 -27.09
C ARG A 158 -27.91 -6.26 -27.07
N ILE A 159 -28.39 -6.65 -25.88
CA ILE A 159 -29.60 -7.47 -25.72
C ILE A 159 -30.80 -6.76 -26.35
N LYS A 160 -30.94 -5.45 -26.13
CA LYS A 160 -32.03 -4.66 -26.71
C LYS A 160 -31.98 -4.63 -28.24
N ARG A 161 -30.79 -4.39 -28.83
CA ARG A 161 -30.61 -4.41 -30.29
C ARG A 161 -30.90 -5.77 -30.90
N ASP A 162 -30.46 -6.85 -30.25
CA ASP A 162 -30.70 -8.20 -30.74
C ASP A 162 -32.18 -8.59 -30.62
N SER A 163 -32.86 -8.19 -29.55
CA SER A 163 -34.31 -8.34 -29.41
C SER A 163 -35.07 -7.58 -30.51
N GLU A 164 -34.63 -6.36 -30.83
CA GLU A 164 -35.23 -5.56 -31.91
C GLU A 164 -35.03 -6.22 -33.29
N ARG A 165 -33.83 -6.73 -33.57
CA ARG A 165 -33.55 -7.50 -34.79
C ARG A 165 -34.42 -8.75 -34.92
N GLN A 166 -34.61 -9.50 -33.83
CA GLN A 166 -35.48 -10.67 -33.83
C GLN A 166 -36.95 -10.29 -34.10
N ARG A 167 -37.44 -9.21 -33.48
CA ARG A 167 -38.80 -8.69 -33.75
C ARG A 167 -38.96 -8.28 -35.22
N GLU A 168 -37.96 -7.62 -35.79
CA GLU A 168 -37.98 -7.22 -37.19
C GLU A 168 -37.96 -8.42 -38.13
N GLN A 169 -37.15 -9.45 -37.84
CA GLN A 169 -37.14 -10.70 -38.60
C GLN A 169 -38.50 -11.39 -38.57
N HIS A 170 -39.11 -11.55 -37.38
CA HIS A 170 -40.44 -12.12 -37.26
C HIS A 170 -41.50 -11.34 -38.04
N LYS A 171 -41.42 -10.00 -38.02
CA LYS A 171 -42.33 -9.14 -38.80
C LYS A 171 -42.15 -9.37 -40.30
N ARG A 172 -40.91 -9.40 -40.80
CA ARG A 172 -40.59 -9.67 -42.21
C ARG A 172 -41.06 -11.07 -42.63
N GLU A 173 -40.92 -12.08 -41.78
CA GLU A 173 -41.43 -13.43 -42.02
C GLU A 173 -42.96 -13.47 -42.07
N GLY A 174 -43.64 -12.81 -41.14
CA GLY A 174 -45.09 -12.66 -41.15
C GLY A 174 -45.60 -11.98 -42.43
N ASP A 175 -44.94 -10.91 -42.87
CA ASP A 175 -45.28 -10.22 -44.12
C ASP A 175 -45.06 -11.11 -45.35
N ARG A 176 -43.98 -11.91 -45.38
CA ARG A 176 -43.73 -12.91 -46.43
C ARG A 176 -44.83 -13.96 -46.47
N GLN A 177 -45.26 -14.47 -45.32
CA GLN A 177 -46.35 -15.45 -45.23
C GLN A 177 -47.68 -14.86 -45.72
N ARG A 178 -48.04 -13.64 -45.27
CA ARG A 178 -49.25 -12.94 -45.73
C ARG A 178 -49.23 -12.69 -47.24
N LYS A 179 -48.07 -12.31 -47.80
CA LYS A 179 -47.90 -12.12 -49.24
C LYS A 179 -48.06 -13.43 -50.02
N LYS A 180 -47.55 -14.55 -49.49
CA LYS A 180 -47.75 -15.89 -50.08
C LYS A 180 -49.24 -16.27 -50.07
N GLN A 181 -49.93 -16.13 -48.93
CA GLN A 181 -51.35 -16.42 -48.81
C GLN A 181 -52.20 -15.58 -49.77
N ARG A 182 -51.91 -14.27 -49.89
CA ARG A 182 -52.60 -13.40 -50.86
C ARG A 182 -52.40 -13.87 -52.30
N ARG A 183 -51.18 -14.23 -52.69
CA ARG A 183 -50.90 -14.77 -54.03
C ARG A 183 -51.62 -16.07 -54.29
N GLU A 184 -51.71 -16.95 -53.29
CA GLU A 184 -52.43 -18.23 -53.41
C GLU A 184 -53.94 -18.01 -53.60
N ILE A 185 -54.54 -17.09 -52.84
CA ILE A 185 -55.95 -16.70 -53.01
C ILE A 185 -56.18 -16.10 -54.40
N GLU A 186 -55.30 -15.20 -54.84
CA GLU A 186 -55.39 -14.59 -56.17
C GLU A 186 -55.27 -15.63 -57.30
N LEU A 187 -54.37 -16.61 -57.16
CA LEU A 187 -54.23 -17.71 -58.13
C LEU A 187 -55.50 -18.56 -58.19
N LYS A 188 -56.07 -18.94 -57.03
CA LYS A 188 -57.33 -19.68 -56.97
C LYS A 188 -58.49 -18.90 -57.59
N GLN A 189 -58.56 -17.58 -57.38
CA GLN A 189 -59.57 -16.73 -58.02
C GLN A 189 -59.43 -16.71 -59.54
N ARG A 190 -58.20 -16.55 -60.06
CA ARG A 190 -57.94 -16.58 -61.50
C ARG A 190 -58.23 -17.95 -62.12
N GLU A 191 -57.99 -19.04 -61.39
CA GLU A 191 -58.30 -20.39 -61.84
C GLU A 191 -59.81 -20.60 -61.99
N VAL A 192 -60.59 -20.19 -60.98
CA VAL A 192 -62.06 -20.20 -61.04
C VAL A 192 -62.58 -19.32 -62.18
N GLU A 193 -61.99 -18.14 -62.39
CA GLU A 193 -62.36 -17.25 -63.50
C GLU A 193 -62.12 -17.91 -64.87
N ARG A 194 -60.97 -18.58 -65.06
CA ARG A 194 -60.66 -19.33 -66.28
C ARG A 194 -61.62 -20.49 -66.49
N GLU A 195 -61.97 -21.24 -65.46
CA GLU A 195 -62.95 -22.33 -65.55
C GLU A 195 -64.34 -21.82 -65.95
N MET A 196 -64.78 -20.71 -65.34
CA MET A 196 -66.04 -20.06 -65.69
C MET A 196 -66.04 -19.55 -67.13
N GLU A 197 -64.93 -18.95 -67.59
CA GLU A 197 -64.78 -18.50 -68.98
C GLU A 197 -64.79 -19.68 -69.96
N GLN A 198 -64.10 -20.78 -69.65
CA GLN A 198 -64.12 -21.99 -70.46
C GLN A 198 -65.52 -22.59 -70.57
N LYS A 199 -66.24 -22.72 -69.45
CA LYS A 199 -67.64 -23.17 -69.44
C LYS A 199 -68.52 -22.28 -70.30
N LYS A 200 -68.37 -20.95 -70.20
CA LYS A 200 -69.13 -20.00 -71.02
C LYS A 200 -68.81 -20.16 -72.51
N ARG A 201 -67.53 -20.31 -72.88
CA ARG A 201 -67.10 -20.58 -74.28
C ARG A 201 -67.61 -21.93 -74.80
N GLU A 202 -67.73 -22.96 -73.94
CA GLU A 202 -68.34 -24.24 -74.30
C GLU A 202 -69.85 -24.12 -74.49
N GLU A 203 -70.53 -23.41 -73.60
CA GLU A 203 -71.97 -23.13 -73.71
C GLU A 203 -72.28 -22.33 -75.00
N ASP A 204 -71.48 -21.31 -75.32
CA ASP A 204 -71.61 -20.55 -76.55
C ASP A 204 -71.39 -21.43 -77.79
N ARG A 205 -70.39 -22.33 -77.76
CA ARG A 205 -70.17 -23.33 -78.84
C ARG A 205 -71.36 -24.27 -79.00
N GLN A 206 -71.96 -24.73 -77.90
CA GLN A 206 -73.17 -25.56 -77.95
C GLN A 206 -74.37 -24.80 -78.52
N ARG A 207 -74.59 -23.55 -78.09
CA ARG A 207 -75.65 -22.69 -78.62
C ARG A 207 -75.47 -22.41 -80.11
N GLU A 208 -74.24 -22.18 -80.55
CA GLU A 208 -73.93 -21.98 -81.97
C GLU A 208 -74.18 -23.24 -82.80
N GLN A 209 -73.76 -24.42 -82.30
CA GLN A 209 -74.07 -25.71 -82.94
C GLN A 209 -75.58 -25.94 -83.03
N GLN A 210 -76.35 -25.65 -81.99
CA GLN A 210 -77.81 -25.73 -82.00
C GLN A 210 -78.41 -24.76 -83.03
N ARG A 211 -77.93 -23.52 -83.11
CA ARG A 211 -78.35 -22.54 -84.14
C ARG A 211 -78.07 -23.03 -85.55
N ARG A 212 -76.84 -23.51 -85.82
CA ARG A 212 -76.47 -24.07 -87.14
C ARG A 212 -77.33 -25.29 -87.50
N ALA A 213 -77.62 -26.17 -86.53
CA ALA A 213 -78.49 -27.33 -86.75
C ALA A 213 -79.93 -26.92 -87.06
N MET A 214 -80.48 -25.91 -86.38
CA MET A 214 -81.80 -25.35 -86.70
C MET A 214 -81.82 -24.70 -88.08
N GLU A 215 -80.78 -23.93 -88.44
CA GLU A 215 -80.67 -23.30 -89.76
C GLU A 215 -80.57 -24.34 -90.88
N LEU A 216 -79.81 -25.42 -90.68
CA LEU A 216 -79.75 -26.54 -91.62
C LEU A 216 -81.11 -27.23 -91.78
N LYS A 217 -81.84 -27.49 -90.69
CA LYS A 217 -83.21 -28.03 -90.76
C LYS A 217 -84.17 -27.09 -91.50
N GLN A 218 -84.03 -25.78 -91.33
CA GLN A 218 -84.80 -24.79 -92.07
C GLN A 218 -84.46 -24.79 -93.57
N ARG A 219 -83.17 -24.87 -93.91
CA ARG A 219 -82.72 -25.00 -95.30
C ARG A 219 -83.21 -26.29 -95.94
N GLU A 220 -83.20 -27.42 -95.22
CA GLU A 220 -83.76 -28.69 -95.69
C GLU A 220 -85.27 -28.59 -95.92
N LYS A 221 -86.04 -28.01 -94.98
CA LYS A 221 -87.48 -27.75 -95.18
C LYS A 221 -87.74 -26.87 -96.39
N ASN A 222 -86.93 -25.82 -96.60
CA ASN A 222 -87.06 -24.95 -97.77
C ASN A 222 -86.75 -25.71 -99.07
N ARG A 223 -85.69 -26.53 -99.11
CA ARG A 223 -85.38 -27.41 -100.25
C ARG A 223 -86.50 -28.42 -100.52
N GLU A 224 -87.11 -28.97 -99.47
CA GLU A 224 -88.23 -29.90 -99.60
C GLU A 224 -89.49 -29.20 -100.14
N MET A 225 -89.77 -27.97 -99.69
CA MET A 225 -90.84 -27.15 -100.24
C MET A 225 -90.59 -26.75 -101.70
N GLU A 226 -89.35 -26.42 -102.06
CA GLU A 226 -88.96 -26.16 -103.45
C GLU A 226 -89.11 -27.41 -104.32
N ARG A 227 -88.70 -28.60 -103.84
CA ARG A 227 -88.95 -29.87 -104.53
C ARG A 227 -90.45 -30.12 -104.74
N ARG A 228 -91.29 -29.88 -103.72
CA ARG A 228 -92.76 -29.99 -103.84
C ARG A 228 -93.36 -28.97 -104.80
N LYS A 229 -92.74 -27.79 -105.00
CA LYS A 229 -93.13 -26.82 -106.04
C LYS A 229 -92.76 -27.31 -107.43
N TYR A 230 -91.58 -27.90 -107.62
CA TYR A 230 -91.17 -28.50 -108.89
C TYR A 230 -92.03 -29.72 -109.28
N GLU A 231 -92.41 -30.57 -108.33
CA GLU A 231 -93.34 -31.71 -108.58
C GLU A 231 -94.76 -31.27 -108.95
N LYS A 232 -95.19 -30.06 -108.54
CA LYS A 232 -96.48 -29.47 -108.94
C LYS A 232 -96.42 -28.65 -110.23
N GLY A 233 -95.23 -28.21 -110.66
CA GLY A 233 -95.01 -27.48 -111.91
C GLY A 233 -94.84 -28.38 -113.14
N GLY A 234 -94.48 -29.66 -112.96
CA GLY A 234 -94.30 -30.64 -114.06
C GLY A 234 -95.60 -31.31 -114.57
N LYS A 235 -96.76 -30.72 -114.30
CA LYS A 235 -98.06 -31.10 -114.88
C LYS A 235 -98.67 -29.93 -115.66
N MET A 236 -97.90 -29.39 -116.60
CA MET A 236 -98.41 -28.61 -117.74
C MET A 236 -97.43 -28.85 -118.89
N ASP A 237 -97.66 -29.98 -119.56
CA ASP A 237 -97.60 -30.20 -121.02
C ASP A 237 -97.42 -31.69 -121.32
#